data_AF-A0AAV0Y7G2-F1
#
_entry.id   AF-A0AAV0Y7G2-F1
#
_cell.length_a   1.000
_cell.length_b   1.000
_cell.length_c   1.000
_cell.angle_alpha   90.00
_cell.angle_beta   90.00
_cell.angle_gamma   90.00
#
_symmetry.space_group_name_H-M   'P 1'
#
loop_
_entity.id
_entity.type
_entity.pdbx_description
1 polymer ?
#
loop_
_entity_poly.entity_id
_entity_poly.type
_entity_poly.pdbx_seq_one_letter_code
_entity_poly.pdbx_strand_id
1 'polypeptide(L)'
;MRCTTSCKNTVYDLLYASEAQAKSLQYGRDMEAIARKEIEKNIDKKFETCGLLIDPIIPYLAASPDGLIEDIAILEIKCPFSAKDTLNAIDAVKNKLLQYCKIIDGSIKLKL
;
A
#
# COMPACT_ATOMS: atom_id res chain seq x y z
N MET A 1 15.04 -17.98 -16.75
CA MET A 1 16.31 -17.77 -17.48
C MET A 1 16.62 -19.01 -18.30
N ARG A 2 17.01 -18.86 -19.57
CA ARG A 2 17.51 -20.01 -20.34
C ARG A 2 18.90 -20.39 -19.80
N CYS A 3 19.28 -21.67 -19.88
CA CYS A 3 20.56 -22.17 -19.37
C CYS A 3 21.79 -21.47 -19.98
N THR A 4 21.64 -20.83 -21.14
CA THR A 4 22.71 -20.13 -21.87
C THR A 4 22.69 -18.60 -21.70
N THR A 5 21.70 -18.03 -21.01
CA THR A 5 21.63 -16.59 -20.76
C THR A 5 22.41 -16.27 -19.49
N SER A 6 23.42 -15.41 -19.58
CA SER A 6 24.18 -14.95 -18.41
C SER A 6 23.29 -14.22 -17.41
N CYS A 7 23.42 -14.51 -16.11
CA CYS A 7 22.73 -13.80 -15.03
C CYS A 7 23.34 -12.43 -14.70
N LYS A 8 24.43 -12.03 -15.36
CA LYS A 8 25.20 -10.82 -15.03
C LYS A 8 24.31 -9.58 -14.88
N ASN A 9 23.44 -9.32 -15.85
CA ASN A 9 22.56 -8.15 -15.81
C ASN A 9 21.52 -8.26 -14.70
N THR A 10 20.90 -9.44 -14.52
CA THR A 10 19.95 -9.67 -13.42
C THR A 10 20.58 -9.47 -12.05
N VAL A 11 21.80 -9.98 -11.83
CA VAL A 11 22.53 -9.79 -10.57
C VAL A 11 22.91 -8.33 -10.38
N TYR A 12 23.38 -7.67 -11.45
CA TYR A 12 23.71 -6.25 -11.41
C TYR A 12 22.48 -5.41 -11.05
N ASP A 13 21.34 -5.66 -11.69
CA ASP A 13 20.09 -4.95 -11.40
C ASP A 13 19.61 -5.25 -9.98
N LEU A 14 19.74 -6.47 -9.47
CA LEU A 14 19.33 -6.79 -8.10
C LEU A 14 20.19 -6.06 -7.05
N LEU A 15 21.51 -5.99 -7.27
CA LEU A 15 22.45 -5.41 -6.31
C LEU A 15 22.56 -3.89 -6.41
N TYR A 16 22.35 -3.34 -7.61
CA TYR A 16 22.58 -1.92 -7.92
C TYR A 16 21.32 -1.22 -8.47
N ALA A 17 20.14 -1.84 -8.39
CA ALA A 17 18.90 -1.15 -8.69
C ALA A 17 18.81 0.11 -7.82
N SER A 18 18.65 1.25 -8.48
CA SER A 18 18.23 2.46 -7.80
C SER A 18 16.87 2.21 -7.15
N GLU A 19 16.66 2.73 -5.95
CA GLU A 19 15.34 2.71 -5.31
C GLU A 19 14.26 3.18 -6.30
N ALA A 20 13.07 2.57 -6.23
CA ALA A 20 11.95 3.01 -7.04
C ALA A 20 11.54 4.44 -6.61
N GLN A 21 12.00 5.44 -7.36
CA GLN A 21 11.83 6.88 -7.10
C GLN A 21 10.54 7.46 -7.69
N ALA A 22 9.48 6.67 -7.81
CA ALA A 22 8.20 7.20 -8.29
C ALA A 22 7.63 8.19 -7.27
N LYS A 23 7.15 9.35 -7.75
CA LYS A 23 6.51 10.38 -6.90
C LYS A 23 5.35 9.81 -6.06
N SER A 24 4.63 8.83 -6.61
CA SER A 24 3.55 8.14 -5.90
C SER A 24 4.03 7.28 -4.74
N LEU A 25 5.19 6.63 -4.86
CA LEU A 25 5.77 5.83 -3.78
C LEU A 25 6.29 6.74 -2.66
N GLN A 26 6.97 7.83 -3.02
CA GLN A 26 7.43 8.80 -2.02
C GLN A 26 6.25 9.40 -1.25
N TYR A 27 5.22 9.85 -1.96
CA TYR A 27 4.01 10.37 -1.33
C TYR A 27 3.31 9.33 -0.44
N GLY A 28 3.27 8.07 -0.88
CA GLY A 28 2.77 6.96 -0.07
C GLY A 28 3.49 6.87 1.28
N ARG A 29 4.82 6.78 1.25
CA ARG A 29 5.66 6.70 2.46
C ARG A 29 5.48 7.90 3.38
N ASP A 30 5.42 9.11 2.82
CA ASP A 30 5.30 10.35 3.60
C ASP A 30 3.93 10.44 4.30
N MET A 31 2.86 9.93 3.67
CA MET A 31 1.49 10.09 4.15
C MET A 31 0.98 8.90 4.98
N GLU A 32 1.59 7.72 4.88
CA GLU A 32 1.13 6.49 5.55
C GLU A 32 1.01 6.67 7.07
N ALA A 33 2.02 7.24 7.72
CA ALA A 33 2.00 7.48 9.16
C ALA A 33 0.91 8.48 9.59
N ILE A 34 0.57 9.44 8.73
CA ILE A 34 -0.51 10.40 8.98
C ILE A 34 -1.85 9.70 8.84
N ALA A 35 -2.04 8.94 7.76
CA ALA A 35 -3.27 8.18 7.52
C ALA A 35 -3.55 7.16 8.63
N ARG A 36 -2.51 6.48 9.13
CA ARG A 36 -2.63 5.54 10.26
C ARG A 36 -3.11 6.24 11.53
N LYS A 37 -2.54 7.40 11.88
CA LYS A 37 -2.98 8.18 13.05
C LYS A 37 -4.43 8.65 12.94
N GLU A 38 -4.89 8.99 11.73
CA GLU A 38 -6.28 9.42 11.52
C GLU A 38 -7.26 8.25 11.67
N ILE A 39 -6.94 7.05 11.13
CA ILE A 39 -7.81 5.89 11.30
C ILE A 39 -7.81 5.38 12.75
N GLU A 40 -6.67 5.46 13.46
CA GLU A 40 -6.57 5.15 14.90
C GLU A 40 -7.56 5.99 15.73
N LYS A 41 -7.63 7.30 15.45
CA LYS A 41 -8.59 8.20 16.10
C LYS A 41 -10.05 7.88 15.75
N ASN A 42 -10.32 7.56 14.48
CA ASN A 42 -11.69 7.30 14.02
C ASN A 42 -12.27 5.99 14.56
N ILE A 43 -11.44 4.97 14.76
CA ILE A 43 -11.85 3.64 15.25
C ILE A 43 -11.65 3.51 16.77
N ASP A 44 -10.95 4.46 17.40
CA ASP A 44 -10.54 4.42 18.81
C ASP A 44 -9.76 3.14 19.15
N LYS A 45 -8.86 2.74 18.23
CA LYS A 45 -7.99 1.58 18.36
C LYS A 45 -6.60 1.92 17.86
N LYS A 46 -5.58 1.36 18.52
CA LYS A 46 -4.19 1.48 18.08
C LYS A 46 -3.85 0.37 17.09
N PHE A 47 -3.04 0.70 16.09
CA PHE A 47 -2.46 -0.29 15.18
C PHE A 47 -0.96 -0.38 15.45
N GLU A 48 -0.46 -1.61 15.53
CA GLU A 48 0.97 -1.87 15.65
C GLU A 48 1.60 -1.94 14.26
N THR A 49 2.72 -1.24 14.05
CA THR A 49 3.51 -1.35 12.82
C THR A 49 4.26 -2.67 12.81
N CYS A 50 4.32 -3.34 11.66
CA CYS A 50 5.04 -4.59 11.52
C CYS A 50 6.08 -4.52 10.39
N GLY A 51 7.03 -5.44 10.42
CA GLY A 51 7.97 -5.65 9.32
C GLY A 51 7.43 -6.72 8.35
N LEU A 52 8.34 -7.48 7.76
CA LEU A 52 7.99 -8.63 6.94
C LEU A 52 7.55 -9.81 7.81
N LEU A 53 6.32 -10.28 7.62
CA LEU A 53 5.77 -11.47 8.25
C LEU A 53 5.82 -12.64 7.26
N ILE A 54 6.51 -13.73 7.64
CA ILE A 54 6.68 -14.92 6.80
C ILE A 54 5.56 -15.92 7.10
N ASP A 55 5.02 -16.56 6.07
CA ASP A 55 4.02 -17.61 6.23
C ASP A 55 4.64 -18.82 6.96
N PRO A 56 4.01 -19.32 8.06
CA PRO A 56 4.59 -20.35 8.90
C PRO A 56 4.65 -21.74 8.23
N ILE A 57 3.86 -21.96 7.17
CA ILE A 57 3.76 -23.23 6.44
C ILE A 57 4.55 -23.18 5.12
N ILE A 58 4.57 -22.01 4.47
CA ILE A 58 5.17 -21.77 3.15
C ILE A 58 6.24 -20.67 3.27
N PRO A 59 7.49 -21.01 3.68
CA PRO A 59 8.48 -20.01 4.12
C PRO A 59 8.96 -19.00 3.07
N TYR A 60 8.64 -19.23 1.80
CA TYR A 60 8.95 -18.30 0.70
C TYR A 60 7.80 -17.31 0.41
N LEU A 61 6.68 -17.40 1.12
CA LEU A 61 5.60 -16.41 1.10
C LEU A 61 5.71 -15.50 2.32
N ALA A 62 5.45 -14.22 2.11
CA ALA A 62 5.47 -13.23 3.18
C ALA A 62 4.56 -12.03 2.83
N ALA A 63 4.15 -11.29 3.85
CA ALA A 63 3.40 -10.03 3.72
C ALA A 63 3.94 -8.98 4.70
N SER A 64 3.72 -7.70 4.41
CA SER A 64 4.09 -6.59 5.29
C SER A 64 2.87 -5.67 5.45
N PRO A 65 1.89 -6.03 6.31
CA PRO A 65 0.75 -5.17 6.60
C PRO A 65 1.16 -3.78 7.10
N ASP A 66 0.42 -2.74 6.71
CA ASP A 66 0.67 -1.36 7.17
C ASP A 66 0.31 -1.16 8.65
N GLY A 67 -0.50 -2.06 9.21
CA GLY A 67 -0.76 -2.14 10.64
C GLY A 67 -1.48 -3.42 11.05
N LEU A 68 -1.34 -3.78 12.32
CA LEU A 68 -1.97 -4.93 12.95
C LEU A 68 -2.80 -4.50 14.16
N ILE A 69 -3.97 -5.11 14.34
CA ILE A 69 -4.71 -5.09 15.60
C ILE A 69 -4.62 -6.49 16.19
N GLU A 70 -3.59 -6.74 16.99
CA GLU A 70 -3.33 -8.05 17.61
C GLU A 70 -3.51 -9.18 16.56
N ASP A 71 -4.28 -10.20 16.88
CA ASP A 71 -4.61 -11.32 15.99
C ASP A 71 -5.99 -11.18 15.30
N ILE A 72 -6.60 -9.98 15.35
CA ILE A 72 -7.99 -9.77 14.98
C ILE A 72 -8.13 -9.24 13.55
N ALA A 73 -7.27 -8.29 13.16
CA ALA A 73 -7.38 -7.60 11.89
C ALA A 73 -6.05 -7.02 11.41
N ILE A 74 -5.97 -6.84 10.10
CA ILE A 74 -4.88 -6.15 9.41
C ILE A 74 -5.38 -4.82 8.84
N LEU A 75 -4.47 -3.87 8.70
CA LEU A 75 -4.68 -2.58 8.06
C LEU A 75 -3.83 -2.50 6.78
N GLU A 76 -4.48 -2.09 5.70
CA GLU A 76 -3.84 -1.74 4.43
C GLU A 76 -4.24 -0.31 4.07
N ILE A 77 -3.26 0.58 3.99
CA ILE A 77 -3.39 2.00 3.71
C ILE A 77 -3.01 2.26 2.26
N LYS A 78 -3.84 3.04 1.56
CA LYS A 78 -3.51 3.57 0.23
C LYS A 78 -3.58 5.08 0.24
N CYS A 79 -2.47 5.72 -0.12
CA CYS A 79 -2.35 7.17 -0.29
C CYS A 79 -2.18 7.52 -1.78
N PRO A 80 -3.28 7.63 -2.55
CA PRO A 80 -3.23 7.85 -3.99
C PRO A 80 -2.72 9.24 -4.36
N PHE A 81 -1.54 9.31 -4.97
CA PHE A 81 -0.94 10.57 -5.43
C PHE A 81 -1.80 11.34 -6.44
N SER A 82 -2.60 10.63 -7.25
CA SER A 82 -3.53 11.22 -8.22
C SER A 82 -4.62 12.07 -7.57
N ALA A 83 -5.00 11.76 -6.32
CA ALA A 83 -6.07 12.41 -5.59
C ALA A 83 -5.58 13.34 -4.47
N LYS A 84 -4.27 13.59 -4.36
CA LYS A 84 -3.68 14.38 -3.26
C LYS A 84 -4.25 15.79 -3.10
N ASP A 85 -4.65 16.42 -4.20
CA ASP A 85 -5.17 17.81 -4.23
C ASP A 85 -6.71 17.85 -4.25
N THR A 86 -7.38 16.73 -3.97
CA THR A 86 -8.84 16.68 -3.94
C THR A 86 -9.36 17.06 -2.56
N LEU A 87 -10.45 17.82 -2.54
CA LEU A 87 -11.06 18.28 -1.28
C LEU A 87 -11.77 17.13 -0.53
N ASN A 88 -12.32 16.17 -1.27
CA ASN A 88 -12.99 15.01 -0.71
C ASN A 88 -12.87 13.79 -1.63
N ALA A 89 -13.01 12.60 -1.03
CA ALA A 89 -12.85 11.34 -1.74
C ALA A 89 -13.97 11.06 -2.78
N ILE A 90 -15.17 11.60 -2.60
CA ILE A 90 -16.29 11.41 -3.53
C ILE A 90 -15.97 12.08 -4.88
N ASP A 91 -15.48 13.32 -4.84
CA ASP A 91 -15.07 14.07 -6.02
C ASP A 91 -13.87 13.40 -6.70
N ALA A 92 -12.95 12.82 -5.93
CA ALA A 92 -11.84 12.04 -6.48
C ALA A 92 -12.33 10.81 -7.28
N VAL A 93 -13.37 10.12 -6.81
CA VAL A 93 -13.99 9.00 -7.54
C VAL A 93 -14.72 9.49 -8.80
N LYS A 94 -15.52 10.57 -8.69
CA LYS A 94 -16.23 11.17 -9.84
C LYS A 94 -15.28 11.63 -10.94
N ASN A 95 -14.15 12.22 -10.56
CA ASN A 95 -13.09 12.67 -11.46
C ASN A 95 -12.18 11.53 -11.95
N LYS A 96 -12.52 10.26 -11.68
CA LYS A 96 -11.75 9.06 -12.08
C LYS A 96 -10.31 9.03 -11.57
N LEU A 97 -10.01 9.74 -10.49
CA LEU A 97 -8.70 9.72 -9.82
C LEU A 97 -8.52 8.46 -8.96
N LEU A 98 -9.64 7.89 -8.49
CA LEU A 98 -9.72 6.65 -7.69
C LEU A 98 -10.51 5.57 -8.44
N GLN A 99 -9.92 5.02 -9.50
CA GLN A 99 -10.65 4.10 -10.41
C GLN A 99 -11.01 2.75 -9.76
N TYR A 100 -10.33 2.38 -8.69
CA TYR A 100 -10.59 1.18 -7.89
C TYR A 100 -11.73 1.38 -6.87
N CYS A 101 -12.32 2.58 -6.78
CA CYS A 101 -13.44 2.88 -5.92
C CYS A 101 -14.71 3.17 -6.75
N LYS A 102 -15.88 2.89 -6.18
CA LYS A 102 -17.21 3.25 -6.71
C LYS A 102 -18.05 3.87 -5.61
N ILE A 103 -18.97 4.75 -5.99
CA ILE A 103 -19.94 5.33 -5.08
C ILE A 103 -21.20 4.44 -5.11
N ILE A 104 -21.57 3.89 -3.96
CA ILE A 104 -22.79 3.10 -3.76
C ILE A 104 -23.55 3.72 -2.58
N ASP A 105 -24.79 4.13 -2.79
CA ASP A 105 -25.65 4.72 -1.76
C ASP A 105 -25.01 5.91 -1.02
N GLY A 106 -24.27 6.75 -1.75
CA GLY A 106 -23.54 7.90 -1.19
C GLY A 106 -22.25 7.53 -0.44
N SER A 107 -21.97 6.24 -0.25
CA SER A 107 -20.73 5.73 0.36
C SER A 107 -19.71 5.29 -0.68
N ILE A 108 -18.42 5.43 -0.37
CA ILE A 108 -17.34 4.95 -1.22
C ILE A 108 -17.06 3.50 -0.87
N LYS A 109 -17.09 2.61 -1.87
CA LYS A 109 -16.73 1.20 -1.74
C LYS A 109 -15.66 0.83 -2.74
N LEU A 110 -14.77 -0.08 -2.35
CA LEU A 110 -13.82 -0.69 -3.28
C LEU A 110 -14.57 -1.49 -4.35
N LYS A 111 -14.06 -1.45 -5.58
CA LYS A 111 -14.48 -2.36 -6.65
C LYS A 111 -13.80 -3.70 -6.38
N LEU A 112 -14.53 -4.62 -5.77
CA LEU A 112 -14.23 -6.05 -5.79
C LEU A 112 -14.59 -6.61 -7.16
#